data_AF-A0A2E8WBD6-F1
#
_entry.id   AF-A0A2E8WBD6-F1
#
_cell.length_a   1.000
_cell.length_b   1.000
_cell.length_c   1.000
_cell.angle_alpha   90.00
_cell.angle_beta   90.00
_cell.angle_gamma   90.00
#
_symmetry.space_group_name_H-M   'P 1'
#
loop_
_entity.id
_entity.type
_entity.pdbx_description
1 polymer ?
#
loop_
_entity_poly.entity_id
_entity_poly.type
_entity_poly.pdbx_seq_one_letter_code
_entity_poly.pdbx_strand_id
1 'polypeptide(L)'
;MKITDTQLEIQREPFARPFAFKGAAFHEKWNLIVRLRDEQGNEAVGIGGLAVLWSDPDVFAAQTEVGGNILQASILEFALGLIRGNTYEDPPTMLGDILPKAFAFGRGVTQNESLKRTFVLIALVALDNAAWLLFAKRNGIDTFDGIIPPWAEDQLLHRQEAVATVPAVGYTLPMDELESILDAGAYVLKIKTGQPGDQSEMVEKDKDWLSRIHDIAKSHTTSMTDTGHVLYYLDANGRYTNRDGMRDLLDHADTIGALERVILVEEPFDDPERIDISGLPARFAADESVHTIEDVRRRAEQGYGALAIKPAGKTMSLAFEMVRAGNELGMECFVADNGCVPILVEWNKNIAARLPAFPGLVGGLMESNGPENYGTWDRMLSEYPIPDGSWLRPVDGAFRLDETYYAASGGIFEPPQSYTSLLRD
;
A
#
# COMPACT_ATOMS: atom_id res chain seq x y z
N MET A 1 -7.76 -21.41 17.01
CA MET A 1 -6.29 -21.24 17.09
C MET A 1 -5.91 -20.67 18.45
N LYS A 2 -5.38 -21.48 19.37
CA LYS A 2 -4.91 -21.00 20.68
C LYS A 2 -3.42 -20.66 20.59
N ILE A 3 -3.08 -19.39 20.78
CA ILE A 3 -1.68 -18.94 20.70
C ILE A 3 -0.96 -19.32 22.00
N THR A 4 0.10 -20.13 21.89
CA THR A 4 0.86 -20.64 23.05
C THR A 4 2.15 -19.87 23.27
N ASP A 5 2.80 -19.44 22.19
CA ASP A 5 4.06 -18.71 22.23
C ASP A 5 4.08 -17.60 21.18
N THR A 6 4.80 -16.53 21.50
CA THR A 6 5.01 -15.38 20.62
C THR A 6 6.44 -14.89 20.73
N GLN A 7 7.07 -14.57 19.59
CA GLN A 7 8.37 -13.88 19.54
C GLN A 7 8.32 -12.68 18.60
N LEU A 8 9.15 -11.68 18.91
CA LEU A 8 9.36 -10.48 18.12
C LEU A 8 10.86 -10.27 17.90
N GLU A 9 11.23 -10.04 16.65
CA GLU A 9 12.56 -9.56 16.25
C GLU A 9 12.42 -8.37 15.30
N ILE A 10 13.52 -7.64 15.10
CA ILE A 10 13.55 -6.44 14.26
C ILE A 10 14.74 -6.53 13.30
N GLN A 11 14.45 -6.39 12.01
CA GLN A 11 15.45 -6.20 10.97
C GLN A 11 15.35 -4.79 10.39
N ARG A 12 16.49 -4.14 10.13
CA ARG A 12 16.54 -2.78 9.59
C ARG A 12 17.15 -2.81 8.21
N GLU A 13 16.43 -2.26 7.23
CA GLU A 13 16.89 -2.19 5.84
C GLU A 13 17.07 -0.73 5.41
N PRO A 14 18.30 -0.29 5.09
CA PRO A 14 18.55 1.09 4.68
C PRO A 14 18.02 1.38 3.26
N PHE A 15 17.52 2.60 3.05
CA PHE A 15 17.25 3.10 1.71
C PHE A 15 18.55 3.61 1.04
N ALA A 16 18.58 3.60 -0.29
CA ALA A 16 19.66 4.19 -1.09
C ALA A 16 19.72 5.72 -0.94
N ARG A 17 18.54 6.34 -0.77
CA ARG A 17 18.33 7.76 -0.52
C ARG A 17 17.16 7.92 0.46
N PRO A 18 17.06 9.03 1.22
CA PRO A 18 15.93 9.24 2.12
C PRO A 18 14.59 9.14 1.38
N PHE A 19 13.66 8.35 1.92
CA PHE A 19 12.32 8.21 1.38
C PHE A 19 11.49 9.43 1.77
N ALA A 20 11.19 10.31 0.81
CA ALA A 20 10.52 11.58 1.07
C ALA A 20 8.98 11.45 1.03
N PHE A 21 8.30 12.08 2.00
CA PHE A 21 6.84 12.15 2.08
C PHE A 21 6.40 13.43 2.81
N LYS A 22 5.46 14.18 2.22
CA LYS A 22 4.90 15.44 2.77
C LYS A 22 5.93 16.41 3.37
N GLY A 23 7.10 16.56 2.73
CA GLY A 23 8.15 17.50 3.13
C GLY A 23 9.12 17.00 4.21
N ALA A 24 8.96 15.77 4.67
CA ALA A 24 9.92 15.08 5.54
C ALA A 24 10.44 13.80 4.86
N ALA A 25 11.39 13.11 5.49
CA ALA A 25 11.92 11.86 4.96
C ALA A 25 12.40 10.92 6.07
N PHE A 26 12.42 9.62 5.79
CA PHE A 26 13.00 8.57 6.66
C PHE A 26 14.04 7.76 5.87
N HIS A 27 14.96 7.10 6.57
CA HIS A 27 16.24 6.63 6.00
C HIS A 27 16.36 5.10 5.93
N GLU A 28 15.49 4.39 6.63
CA GLU A 28 15.47 2.93 6.64
C GLU A 28 14.06 2.40 6.94
N LYS A 29 13.83 1.14 6.57
CA LYS A 29 12.63 0.40 6.94
C LYS A 29 12.93 -0.51 8.13
N TRP A 30 12.17 -0.34 9.21
CA TRP A 30 12.16 -1.30 10.31
C TRP A 30 11.14 -2.38 9.98
N ASN A 31 11.62 -3.59 9.74
CA ASN A 31 10.82 -4.78 9.51
C ASN A 31 10.66 -5.53 10.84
N LEU A 32 9.43 -5.61 11.32
CA LEU A 32 9.05 -6.40 12.49
C LEU A 32 8.78 -7.83 12.06
N ILE A 33 9.33 -8.78 12.82
CA ILE A 33 9.29 -10.21 12.54
C ILE A 33 8.58 -10.88 13.70
N VAL A 34 7.41 -11.44 13.44
CA VAL A 34 6.59 -12.09 14.47
C VAL A 34 6.54 -13.58 14.23
N ARG A 35 6.85 -14.37 15.25
CA ARG A 35 6.59 -15.80 15.27
C ARG A 35 5.41 -16.10 16.18
N LEU A 36 4.47 -16.90 15.70
CA LEU A 36 3.37 -17.44 16.49
C LEU A 36 3.46 -18.97 16.54
N ARG A 37 3.20 -19.55 17.70
CA ARG A 37 2.97 -21.00 17.85
C ARG A 37 1.57 -21.25 18.39
N ASP A 38 0.90 -22.28 17.88
CA ASP A 38 -0.40 -22.72 18.40
C ASP A 38 -0.30 -23.91 19.36
N GLU A 39 -1.43 -24.37 19.89
CA GLU A 39 -1.51 -25.50 20.81
C GLU A 39 -1.28 -26.88 20.18
N GLN A 40 -1.27 -26.95 18.84
CA GLN A 40 -1.02 -28.17 18.07
C GLN A 40 0.44 -28.27 17.61
N GLY A 41 1.28 -27.28 17.95
CA GLY A 41 2.67 -27.20 17.54
C GLY A 41 2.86 -26.62 16.13
N ASN A 42 1.81 -26.05 15.53
CA ASN A 42 1.97 -25.28 14.30
C ASN A 42 2.73 -23.99 14.62
N GLU A 43 3.57 -23.57 13.67
CA GLU A 43 4.33 -22.34 13.73
C GLU A 43 4.24 -21.61 12.41
N ALA A 44 4.14 -20.29 12.47
CA ALA A 44 4.24 -19.39 11.32
C ALA A 44 4.98 -18.10 11.69
N VAL A 45 5.59 -17.47 10.68
CA VAL A 45 6.31 -16.21 10.81
C VAL A 45 5.71 -15.17 9.87
N GLY A 46 5.34 -14.03 10.41
CA GLY A 46 4.85 -12.88 9.66
C GLY A 46 5.83 -11.71 9.72
N ILE A 47 5.88 -10.96 8.62
CA ILE A 47 6.72 -9.76 8.47
C ILE A 47 5.81 -8.56 8.29
N GLY A 48 6.19 -7.42 8.86
CA GLY A 48 5.52 -6.12 8.68
C GLY A 48 6.55 -5.00 8.66
N GLY A 49 6.32 -3.99 7.83
CA GLY A 49 7.28 -2.91 7.63
C GLY A 49 6.75 -1.58 8.13
N LEU A 50 7.43 -0.97 9.10
CA LEU A 50 7.01 0.29 9.71
C LEU A 50 7.13 1.48 8.76
N ALA A 51 6.33 2.52 8.98
CA ALA A 51 6.36 3.78 8.23
C ALA A 51 5.75 4.90 9.06
N VAL A 52 6.48 5.34 10.09
CA VAL A 52 6.02 6.34 11.08
C VAL A 52 5.49 7.60 10.38
N LEU A 53 6.28 8.20 9.48
CA LEU A 53 5.94 9.43 8.76
C LEU A 53 4.63 9.34 7.98
N TRP A 54 4.41 8.23 7.26
CA TRP A 54 3.16 8.00 6.53
C TRP A 54 1.99 7.75 7.49
N SER A 55 2.23 6.98 8.55
CA SER A 55 1.17 6.52 9.45
C SER A 55 0.67 7.59 10.42
N ASP A 56 1.54 8.48 10.90
CA ASP A 56 1.20 9.63 11.74
C ASP A 56 2.33 10.70 11.70
N PRO A 57 2.14 11.81 10.97
CA PRO A 57 3.16 12.86 10.84
C PRO A 57 3.40 13.63 12.15
N ASP A 58 2.42 13.72 13.05
CA ASP A 58 2.57 14.43 14.33
C ASP A 58 3.49 13.64 15.26
N VAL A 59 3.31 12.32 15.32
CA VAL A 59 4.24 11.43 16.04
C VAL A 59 5.63 11.48 15.41
N PHE A 60 5.73 11.48 14.08
CA PHE A 60 7.02 11.60 13.40
C PHE A 60 7.75 12.89 13.79
N ALA A 61 7.07 14.04 13.77
CA ALA A 61 7.66 15.32 14.10
C ALA A 61 8.04 15.46 15.59
N ALA A 62 7.29 14.80 16.48
CA ALA A 62 7.55 14.84 17.92
C ALA A 62 8.69 13.90 18.38
N GLN A 63 9.15 12.99 17.52
CA GLN A 63 10.11 11.95 17.88
C GLN A 63 11.35 11.98 16.98
N THR A 64 12.40 11.30 17.42
CA THR A 64 13.44 10.88 16.47
C THR A 64 12.92 9.73 15.61
N GLU A 65 13.49 9.51 14.42
CA GLU A 65 13.10 8.39 13.55
C GLU A 65 13.17 7.04 14.28
N VAL A 66 14.24 6.81 15.05
CA VAL A 66 14.39 5.62 15.92
C VAL A 66 13.31 5.58 17.00
N GLY A 67 13.05 6.72 17.66
CA GLY A 67 12.04 6.81 18.72
C GLY A 67 10.63 6.46 18.22
N GLY A 68 10.22 6.98 17.06
CA GLY A 68 8.95 6.67 16.44
C GLY A 68 8.80 5.17 16.12
N ASN A 69 9.84 4.55 15.57
CA ASN A 69 9.84 3.11 15.28
C ASN A 69 9.79 2.27 16.57
N ILE A 70 10.50 2.66 17.63
CA ILE A 70 10.41 2.00 18.95
C ILE A 70 8.99 2.06 19.50
N LEU A 71 8.30 3.21 19.36
CA LEU A 71 6.91 3.35 19.81
C LEU A 71 5.99 2.38 19.04
N GLN A 72 6.13 2.26 17.72
CA GLN A 72 5.36 1.28 16.94
C GLN A 72 5.70 -0.15 17.32
N ALA A 73 6.99 -0.50 17.47
CA ALA A 73 7.41 -1.82 17.92
C ALA A 73 6.85 -2.15 19.32
N SER A 74 6.77 -1.18 20.22
CA SER A 74 6.19 -1.38 21.55
C SER A 74 4.69 -1.68 21.53
N ILE A 75 3.95 -1.10 20.56
CA ILE A 75 2.53 -1.40 20.34
C ILE A 75 2.37 -2.86 19.90
N LEU A 76 3.24 -3.32 19.00
CA LEU A 76 3.23 -4.72 18.57
C LEU A 76 3.56 -5.66 19.73
N GLU A 77 4.62 -5.39 20.50
CA GLU A 77 4.99 -6.19 21.68
C GLU A 77 3.84 -6.29 22.68
N PHE A 78 3.15 -5.16 22.94
CA PHE A 78 1.95 -5.15 23.76
C PHE A 78 0.84 -6.06 23.20
N ALA A 79 0.57 -6.00 21.89
CA ALA A 79 -0.42 -6.86 21.24
C ALA A 79 -0.04 -8.35 21.30
N LEU A 80 1.25 -8.70 21.17
CA LEU A 80 1.73 -10.07 21.34
C LEU A 80 1.50 -10.60 22.76
N GLY A 81 1.63 -9.72 23.77
CA GLY A 81 1.26 -10.02 25.15
C GLY A 81 -0.23 -10.29 25.34
N LEU A 82 -1.09 -9.58 24.60
CA LEU A 82 -2.55 -9.76 24.67
C LEU A 82 -3.02 -11.09 24.09
N ILE A 83 -2.42 -11.56 23.00
CA ILE A 83 -2.89 -12.78 22.32
C ILE A 83 -2.36 -14.06 22.98
N ARG A 84 -1.24 -13.99 23.71
CA ARG A 84 -0.59 -15.17 24.30
C ARG A 84 -1.52 -15.84 25.32
N GLY A 85 -1.78 -17.12 25.12
CA GLY A 85 -2.68 -17.94 25.94
C GLY A 85 -4.16 -17.88 25.51
N ASN A 86 -4.53 -16.94 24.63
CA ASN A 86 -5.90 -16.77 24.15
C ASN A 86 -6.19 -17.63 22.91
N THR A 87 -7.48 -17.83 22.64
CA THR A 87 -7.97 -18.61 21.48
C THR A 87 -8.78 -17.72 20.57
N TYR A 88 -8.47 -17.78 19.28
CA TYR A 88 -9.15 -17.04 18.22
C TYR A 88 -9.65 -18.00 17.16
N GLU A 89 -10.81 -17.72 16.58
CA GLU A 89 -11.39 -18.51 15.49
C GLU A 89 -10.60 -18.28 14.20
N ASP A 90 -10.41 -17.01 13.83
CA ASP A 90 -9.74 -16.56 12.63
C ASP A 90 -8.93 -15.25 12.88
N PRO A 91 -8.07 -14.84 11.93
CA PRO A 91 -7.29 -13.61 12.05
C PRO A 91 -8.13 -12.31 12.15
N PRO A 92 -9.23 -12.11 11.40
CA PRO A 92 -10.08 -10.93 11.57
C PRO A 92 -10.66 -10.79 12.98
N THR A 93 -11.10 -11.88 13.60
CA THR A 93 -11.59 -11.89 14.99
C THR A 93 -10.47 -11.54 15.96
N MET A 94 -9.25 -12.03 15.73
CA MET A 94 -8.07 -11.64 16.52
C MET A 94 -7.80 -10.14 16.40
N LEU A 95 -7.76 -9.59 15.18
CA LEU A 95 -7.53 -8.17 14.95
C LEU A 95 -8.60 -7.31 15.64
N GLY A 96 -9.87 -7.69 15.52
CA GLY A 96 -10.99 -6.98 16.15
C GLY A 96 -10.90 -6.92 17.68
N ASP A 97 -10.38 -7.97 18.32
CA ASP A 97 -10.15 -8.01 19.77
C ASP A 97 -8.96 -7.13 20.22
N ILE A 98 -7.85 -7.16 19.47
CA ILE A 98 -6.61 -6.49 19.89
C ILE A 98 -6.56 -5.02 19.48
N LEU A 99 -7.13 -4.63 18.34
CA LEU A 99 -6.95 -3.30 17.77
C LEU A 99 -7.42 -2.18 18.71
N PRO A 100 -8.60 -2.25 19.37
CA PRO A 100 -9.01 -1.21 20.32
C PRO A 100 -8.05 -1.07 21.51
N LYS A 101 -7.51 -2.19 22.01
CA LYS A 101 -6.58 -2.22 23.15
C LYS A 101 -5.21 -1.69 22.75
N ALA A 102 -4.68 -2.14 21.61
CA ALA A 102 -3.43 -1.65 21.04
C ALA A 102 -3.51 -0.15 20.71
N PHE A 103 -4.67 0.33 20.23
CA PHE A 103 -4.90 1.75 19.99
C PHE A 103 -4.91 2.57 21.28
N ALA A 104 -5.56 2.08 22.34
CA ALA A 104 -5.52 2.73 23.65
C ALA A 104 -4.09 2.79 24.22
N PHE A 105 -3.33 1.70 24.11
CA PHE A 105 -1.92 1.67 24.49
C PHE A 105 -1.10 2.65 23.65
N GLY A 106 -1.29 2.67 22.33
CA GLY A 106 -0.65 3.59 21.39
C GLY A 106 -0.82 5.05 21.80
N ARG A 107 -2.05 5.48 22.11
CA ARG A 107 -2.30 6.85 22.62
C ARG A 107 -1.54 7.13 23.91
N GLY A 108 -1.48 6.15 24.81
CA GLY A 108 -0.75 6.26 26.06
C GLY A 108 0.76 6.40 25.88
N VAL A 109 1.39 5.56 25.05
CA VAL A 109 2.86 5.61 24.88
C VAL A 109 3.33 6.77 24.01
N THR A 110 2.52 7.21 23.06
CA THR A 110 2.82 8.40 22.24
C THR A 110 2.47 9.72 22.92
N GLN A 111 1.63 9.68 23.97
CA GLN A 111 1.01 10.87 24.58
C GLN A 111 0.24 11.72 23.55
N ASN A 112 -0.25 11.11 22.48
CA ASN A 112 -1.04 11.76 21.44
C ASN A 112 -2.52 11.35 21.56
N GLU A 113 -3.37 12.27 22.01
CA GLU A 113 -4.81 12.03 22.12
C GLU A 113 -5.49 11.90 20.74
N SER A 114 -4.91 12.52 19.72
CA SER A 114 -5.38 12.52 18.32
C SER A 114 -4.63 11.50 17.46
N LEU A 115 -4.01 10.49 18.06
CA LEU A 115 -3.24 9.47 17.35
C LEU A 115 -4.02 8.88 16.18
N LYS A 116 -3.42 8.87 14.99
CA LYS A 116 -4.04 8.27 13.81
C LYS A 116 -4.07 6.76 13.95
N ARG A 117 -5.20 6.14 13.56
CA ARG A 117 -5.38 4.69 13.64
C ARG A 117 -4.36 3.92 12.78
N THR A 118 -3.92 4.50 11.67
CA THR A 118 -2.82 3.98 10.83
C THR A 118 -1.52 3.76 11.59
N PHE A 119 -1.21 4.56 12.60
CA PHE A 119 -0.01 4.37 13.43
C PHE A 119 0.03 3.01 14.12
N VAL A 120 -1.15 2.51 14.49
CA VAL A 120 -1.33 1.23 15.19
C VAL A 120 -1.52 0.10 14.19
N LEU A 121 -2.32 0.31 13.13
CA LEU A 121 -2.56 -0.71 12.11
C LEU A 121 -1.27 -1.20 11.44
N ILE A 122 -0.36 -0.28 11.08
CA ILE A 122 0.90 -0.67 10.44
C ILE A 122 1.81 -1.46 11.39
N ALA A 123 1.78 -1.15 12.69
CA ALA A 123 2.52 -1.89 13.70
C ALA A 123 2.02 -3.35 13.85
N LEU A 124 0.74 -3.60 13.56
CA LEU A 124 0.11 -4.92 13.68
C LEU A 124 0.25 -5.79 12.42
N VAL A 125 0.78 -5.27 11.31
CA VAL A 125 0.90 -6.03 10.03
C VAL A 125 1.68 -7.33 10.21
N ALA A 126 2.81 -7.30 10.93
CA ALA A 126 3.62 -8.50 11.15
C ALA A 126 2.84 -9.60 11.89
N LEU A 127 2.07 -9.20 12.91
CA LEU A 127 1.20 -10.11 13.66
C LEU A 127 0.06 -10.65 12.78
N ASP A 128 -0.61 -9.78 12.03
CA ASP A 128 -1.73 -10.17 11.18
C ASP A 128 -1.28 -11.17 10.08
N ASN A 129 -0.15 -10.90 9.42
CA ASN A 129 0.45 -11.82 8.46
C ASN A 129 0.82 -13.17 9.11
N ALA A 130 1.40 -13.16 10.32
CA ALA A 130 1.73 -14.38 11.05
C ALA A 130 0.47 -15.18 11.40
N ALA A 131 -0.62 -14.49 11.79
CA ALA A 131 -1.89 -15.10 12.14
C ALA A 131 -2.55 -15.75 10.91
N TRP A 132 -2.50 -15.11 9.74
CA TRP A 132 -2.99 -15.68 8.48
C TRP A 132 -2.23 -16.94 8.08
N LEU A 133 -0.91 -16.93 8.14
CA LEU A 133 -0.09 -18.11 7.82
C LEU A 133 -0.29 -19.24 8.84
N LEU A 134 -0.44 -18.92 10.13
CA LEU A 134 -0.72 -19.92 11.17
C LEU A 134 -2.12 -20.52 10.98
N PHE A 135 -3.11 -19.70 10.66
CA PHE A 135 -4.46 -20.13 10.32
C PHE A 135 -4.45 -21.06 9.11
N ALA A 136 -3.72 -20.70 8.06
CA ALA A 136 -3.60 -21.52 6.86
C ALA A 136 -3.01 -22.90 7.17
N LYS A 137 -1.88 -22.93 7.89
CA LYS A 137 -1.19 -24.17 8.29
C LYS A 137 -2.08 -25.09 9.12
N ARG A 138 -2.83 -24.52 10.08
CA ARG A 138 -3.78 -25.27 10.92
C ARG A 138 -4.92 -25.90 10.13
N ASN A 139 -5.34 -25.26 9.04
CA ASN A 139 -6.47 -25.69 8.22
C ASN A 139 -6.03 -26.41 6.93
N GLY A 140 -4.74 -26.66 6.73
CA GLY A 140 -4.21 -27.31 5.53
C GLY A 140 -4.40 -26.48 4.26
N ILE A 141 -4.35 -25.16 4.38
CA ILE A 141 -4.43 -24.21 3.26
C ILE A 141 -3.00 -23.83 2.84
N ASP A 142 -2.73 -23.89 1.54
CA ASP A 142 -1.43 -23.62 0.92
C ASP A 142 -1.48 -22.58 -0.21
N THR A 143 -2.64 -21.96 -0.43
CA THR A 143 -2.84 -20.92 -1.46
C THR A 143 -3.48 -19.68 -0.87
N PHE A 144 -3.24 -18.52 -1.51
CA PHE A 144 -3.85 -17.26 -1.12
C PHE A 144 -5.37 -17.33 -1.31
N ASP A 145 -5.84 -17.96 -2.39
CA ASP A 145 -7.27 -18.16 -2.66
C ASP A 145 -7.95 -18.87 -1.47
N GLY A 146 -7.29 -19.87 -0.88
CA GLY A 146 -7.83 -20.61 0.26
C GLY A 146 -7.88 -19.83 1.57
N ILE A 147 -7.13 -18.73 1.73
CA ILE A 147 -7.21 -17.87 2.93
C ILE A 147 -8.17 -16.68 2.76
N ILE A 148 -8.69 -16.43 1.54
CA ILE A 148 -9.68 -15.37 1.34
C ILE A 148 -10.93 -15.73 2.15
N PRO A 149 -11.40 -14.84 3.05
CA PRO A 149 -12.61 -15.08 3.80
C PRO A 149 -13.81 -15.26 2.84
N PRO A 150 -14.75 -16.19 3.11
CA PRO A 150 -15.92 -16.38 2.26
C PRO A 150 -16.76 -15.12 2.04
N TRP A 151 -16.74 -14.19 3.00
CA TRP A 151 -17.46 -12.92 2.90
C TRP A 151 -16.77 -11.86 2.02
N ALA A 152 -15.54 -12.10 1.58
CA ALA A 152 -14.76 -11.24 0.67
C ALA A 152 -14.44 -11.92 -0.68
N GLU A 153 -14.89 -13.17 -0.85
CA GLU A 153 -14.48 -14.03 -1.97
C GLU A 153 -14.90 -13.44 -3.31
N ASP A 154 -16.18 -13.06 -3.45
CA ASP A 154 -16.77 -12.50 -4.68
C ASP A 154 -16.01 -11.28 -5.23
N GLN A 155 -15.30 -10.56 -4.35
CA GLN A 155 -14.57 -9.35 -4.67
C GLN A 155 -13.12 -9.59 -5.09
N LEU A 156 -12.61 -10.82 -4.91
CA LEU A 156 -11.22 -11.21 -5.11
C LEU A 156 -11.09 -12.49 -5.96
N LEU A 157 -12.02 -12.68 -6.90
CA LEU A 157 -12.08 -13.85 -7.79
C LEU A 157 -11.21 -13.74 -9.05
N HIS A 158 -10.71 -12.54 -9.36
CA HIS A 158 -9.99 -12.34 -10.61
C HIS A 158 -8.61 -12.99 -10.57
N ARG A 159 -8.09 -13.29 -11.76
CA ARG A 159 -6.71 -13.74 -11.93
C ARG A 159 -6.08 -12.92 -13.05
N GLN A 160 -5.58 -11.75 -12.69
CA GLN A 160 -4.92 -10.83 -13.61
C GLN A 160 -3.58 -11.42 -14.08
N GLU A 161 -3.37 -11.51 -15.39
CA GLU A 161 -2.08 -11.92 -15.97
C GLU A 161 -1.02 -10.80 -15.91
N ALA A 162 -1.46 -9.57 -15.65
CA ALA A 162 -0.61 -8.41 -15.51
C ALA A 162 -1.09 -7.53 -14.36
N VAL A 163 -0.16 -7.08 -13.53
CA VAL A 163 -0.39 -6.01 -12.55
C VAL A 163 0.54 -4.86 -12.88
N ALA A 164 -0.03 -3.75 -13.33
CA ALA A 164 0.70 -2.55 -13.67
C ALA A 164 1.48 -2.04 -12.46
N THR A 165 2.77 -1.76 -12.67
CA THR A 165 3.56 -0.95 -11.73
C THR A 165 3.32 0.52 -12.00
N VAL A 166 3.41 1.32 -10.95
CA VAL A 166 3.20 2.77 -11.05
C VAL A 166 4.44 3.52 -10.57
N PRO A 167 5.45 3.71 -11.44
CA PRO A 167 6.63 4.49 -11.10
C PRO A 167 6.25 5.92 -10.72
N ALA A 168 6.93 6.45 -9.70
CA ALA A 168 6.65 7.78 -9.15
C ALA A 168 7.39 8.88 -9.91
N VAL A 169 6.62 9.82 -10.47
CA VAL A 169 7.11 11.00 -11.18
C VAL A 169 7.02 12.21 -10.25
N GLY A 170 8.05 12.39 -9.42
CA GLY A 170 8.18 13.54 -8.51
C GLY A 170 8.52 14.85 -9.24
N TYR A 171 8.24 16.00 -8.62
CA TYR A 171 8.40 17.35 -9.23
C TYR A 171 9.81 17.70 -9.72
N THR A 172 10.82 16.98 -9.24
CA THR A 172 12.23 17.20 -9.59
C THR A 172 12.79 16.09 -10.48
N LEU A 173 11.95 15.18 -10.97
CA LEU A 173 12.40 14.12 -11.88
C LEU A 173 12.93 14.77 -13.17
N PRO A 174 14.18 14.49 -13.57
CA PRO A 174 14.70 14.90 -14.87
C PRO A 174 13.84 14.35 -16.02
N MET A 175 13.64 15.13 -17.09
CA MET A 175 12.80 14.72 -18.22
C MET A 175 13.39 13.56 -19.02
N ASP A 176 14.72 13.43 -19.06
CA ASP A 176 15.45 12.31 -19.65
C ASP A 176 15.28 11.01 -18.85
N GLU A 177 15.16 11.13 -17.52
CA GLU A 177 14.79 9.99 -16.66
C GLU A 177 13.34 9.57 -16.91
N LEU A 178 12.42 10.52 -17.09
CA LEU A 178 11.04 10.21 -17.50
C LEU A 178 10.96 9.49 -18.85
N GLU A 179 11.72 9.94 -19.85
CA GLU A 179 11.81 9.28 -21.15
C GLU A 179 12.34 7.85 -21.00
N SER A 180 13.37 7.65 -20.17
CA SER A 180 13.91 6.32 -19.87
C SER A 180 12.89 5.39 -19.20
N ILE A 181 12.05 5.91 -18.30
CA ILE A 181 10.96 5.14 -17.65
C ILE A 181 9.93 4.71 -18.68
N LEU A 182 9.56 5.59 -19.61
CA LEU A 182 8.62 5.31 -20.69
C LEU A 182 9.19 4.31 -21.71
N ASP A 183 10.44 4.47 -22.11
CA ASP A 183 11.17 3.56 -23.00
C ASP A 183 11.34 2.15 -22.40
N ALA A 184 11.43 2.06 -21.08
CA ALA A 184 11.43 0.79 -20.34
C ALA A 184 10.04 0.13 -20.27
N GLY A 185 9.02 0.73 -20.90
CA GLY A 185 7.68 0.16 -21.05
C GLY A 185 6.69 0.59 -19.97
N ALA A 186 7.00 1.59 -19.13
CA ALA A 186 6.02 2.12 -18.19
C ALA A 186 4.81 2.71 -18.92
N TYR A 187 3.61 2.31 -18.52
CA TYR A 187 2.36 2.74 -19.16
C TYR A 187 1.35 3.38 -18.20
N VAL A 188 1.67 3.46 -16.91
CA VAL A 188 0.97 4.26 -15.92
C VAL A 188 2.00 5.07 -15.16
N LEU A 189 1.81 6.38 -15.05
CA LEU A 189 2.72 7.27 -14.33
C LEU A 189 2.03 7.85 -13.09
N LYS A 190 2.63 7.68 -11.91
CA LYS A 190 2.19 8.35 -10.68
C LYS A 190 2.79 9.74 -10.61
N ILE A 191 2.09 10.72 -11.15
CA ILE A 191 2.50 12.12 -11.20
C ILE A 191 2.19 12.76 -9.85
N LYS A 192 3.23 13.18 -9.13
CA LYS A 192 3.04 13.97 -7.91
C LYS A 192 2.49 15.36 -8.28
N THR A 193 1.51 15.84 -7.50
CA THR A 193 0.91 17.21 -7.55
C THR A 193 0.83 17.80 -6.13
N GLY A 194 0.67 19.10 -5.99
CA GLY A 194 0.67 19.76 -4.68
C GLY A 194 2.03 20.33 -4.29
N GLN A 195 2.73 20.94 -5.26
CA GLN A 195 4.06 21.54 -5.09
C GLN A 195 4.15 22.61 -3.98
N PRO A 196 5.36 22.89 -3.44
CA PRO A 196 5.56 23.99 -2.51
C PRO A 196 5.20 25.35 -3.12
N GLY A 197 4.43 26.14 -2.38
CA GLY A 197 3.94 27.47 -2.76
C GLY A 197 2.66 27.80 -2.02
N ASP A 198 2.13 29.01 -2.22
CA ASP A 198 0.72 29.25 -1.90
C ASP A 198 -0.19 28.46 -2.87
N GLN A 199 -1.50 28.41 -2.61
CA GLN A 199 -2.41 27.57 -3.40
C GLN A 199 -2.46 27.97 -4.89
N SER A 200 -2.37 29.27 -5.21
CA SER A 200 -2.37 29.72 -6.59
C SER A 200 -1.07 29.36 -7.28
N GLU A 201 0.06 29.60 -6.62
CA GLU A 201 1.39 29.25 -7.13
C GLU A 201 1.52 27.73 -7.34
N MET A 202 1.03 26.93 -6.39
CA MET A 202 1.02 25.47 -6.43
C MET A 202 0.24 24.96 -7.64
N VAL A 203 -0.98 25.44 -7.85
CA VAL A 203 -1.82 25.04 -8.98
C VAL A 203 -1.14 25.36 -10.31
N GLU A 204 -0.55 26.55 -10.47
CA GLU A 204 0.15 26.91 -11.72
C GLU A 204 1.40 26.02 -11.95
N LYS A 205 2.18 25.75 -10.89
CA LYS A 205 3.31 24.81 -10.97
C LYS A 205 2.88 23.40 -11.36
N ASP A 206 1.73 22.93 -10.85
CA ASP A 206 1.21 21.61 -11.16
C ASP A 206 0.68 21.53 -12.60
N LYS A 207 0.06 22.60 -13.12
CA LYS A 207 -0.33 22.71 -14.53
C LYS A 207 0.88 22.65 -15.47
N ASP A 208 1.93 23.42 -15.17
CA ASP A 208 3.18 23.41 -15.92
C ASP A 208 3.83 22.02 -15.89
N TRP A 209 3.83 21.38 -14.72
CA TRP A 209 4.39 20.05 -14.53
C TRP A 209 3.66 18.99 -15.36
N LEU A 210 2.32 18.96 -15.27
CA LEU A 210 1.49 18.04 -16.04
C LEU A 210 1.68 18.25 -17.54
N SER A 211 1.80 19.51 -18.00
CA SER A 211 2.03 19.83 -19.42
C SER A 211 3.32 19.22 -19.93
N ARG A 212 4.41 19.38 -19.18
CA ARG A 212 5.73 18.85 -19.55
C ARG A 212 5.74 17.33 -19.63
N ILE A 213 5.11 16.65 -18.66
CA ILE A 213 4.99 15.19 -18.67
C ILE A 213 4.15 14.74 -19.85
N HIS A 214 3.00 15.39 -20.06
CA HIS A 214 2.09 15.05 -21.15
C HIS A 214 2.75 15.21 -22.52
N ASP A 215 3.53 16.27 -22.73
CA ASP A 215 4.24 16.51 -23.98
C ASP A 215 5.19 15.38 -24.40
N ILE A 216 5.81 14.70 -23.43
CA ILE A 216 6.68 13.54 -23.65
C ILE A 216 5.83 12.27 -23.80
N ALA A 217 4.98 11.99 -22.81
CA ALA A 217 4.21 10.76 -22.72
C ALA A 217 3.17 10.61 -23.84
N LYS A 218 2.70 11.70 -24.46
CA LYS A 218 1.69 11.65 -25.54
C LYS A 218 2.16 10.93 -26.80
N SER A 219 3.46 10.86 -27.03
CA SER A 219 4.08 10.18 -28.17
C SER A 219 4.26 8.67 -27.96
N HIS A 220 4.09 8.19 -26.72
CA HIS A 220 4.28 6.79 -26.36
C HIS A 220 2.96 6.02 -26.46
N THR A 221 3.07 4.77 -26.89
CA THR A 221 1.93 3.85 -27.03
C THR A 221 2.20 2.52 -26.36
N THR A 222 1.15 1.81 -25.98
CA THR A 222 1.22 0.52 -25.29
C THR A 222 0.05 -0.36 -25.71
N SER A 223 0.17 -1.68 -25.55
CA SER A 223 -0.96 -2.61 -25.66
C SER A 223 -1.64 -2.89 -24.31
N MET A 224 -1.13 -2.28 -23.23
CA MET A 224 -1.58 -2.54 -21.86
C MET A 224 -2.69 -1.60 -21.37
N THR A 225 -3.23 -0.75 -22.26
CA THR A 225 -4.30 0.20 -21.97
C THR A 225 -5.35 0.18 -23.08
N ASP A 226 -6.60 0.51 -22.73
CA ASP A 226 -7.74 0.42 -23.67
C ASP A 226 -7.59 1.34 -24.89
N THR A 227 -6.98 2.51 -24.69
CA THR A 227 -6.76 3.53 -25.73
C THR A 227 -5.41 3.38 -26.43
N GLY A 228 -4.55 2.51 -25.92
CA GLY A 228 -3.16 2.38 -26.32
C GLY A 228 -2.26 3.55 -25.89
N HIS A 229 -2.76 4.46 -25.05
CA HIS A 229 -2.00 5.60 -24.52
C HIS A 229 -1.43 5.29 -23.13
N VAL A 230 -0.32 5.96 -22.79
CA VAL A 230 0.16 6.05 -21.40
C VAL A 230 -0.85 6.82 -20.56
N LEU A 231 -1.13 6.31 -19.36
CA LEU A 231 -2.13 6.84 -18.43
C LEU A 231 -1.48 7.52 -17.22
N TYR A 232 -2.25 8.40 -16.59
CA TYR A 232 -1.83 9.26 -15.48
C TYR A 232 -2.62 8.95 -14.22
N TYR A 233 -1.87 8.81 -13.15
CA TYR A 233 -2.32 8.75 -11.78
C TYR A 233 -1.78 10.02 -11.12
N LEU A 234 -2.64 10.96 -10.75
CA LEU A 234 -2.23 12.16 -10.01
C LEU A 234 -2.27 11.87 -8.50
N ASP A 235 -1.22 12.15 -7.76
CA ASP A 235 -1.19 12.03 -6.30
C ASP A 235 -0.80 13.35 -5.67
N ALA A 236 -1.76 13.95 -4.95
CA ALA A 236 -1.55 15.26 -4.35
C ALA A 236 -1.03 15.23 -2.92
N ASN A 237 -0.99 14.06 -2.27
CA ASN A 237 -0.64 13.88 -0.87
C ASN A 237 -1.32 14.87 0.11
N GLY A 238 -2.57 15.23 -0.16
CA GLY A 238 -3.42 16.09 0.68
C GLY A 238 -2.93 17.52 0.76
N ARG A 239 -2.68 18.17 -0.38
CA ARG A 239 -2.08 19.51 -0.47
C ARG A 239 -3.03 20.60 -0.98
N TYR A 240 -4.10 20.21 -1.68
CA TYR A 240 -5.13 21.16 -2.12
C TYR A 240 -6.02 21.52 -0.94
N THR A 241 -6.24 22.81 -0.71
CA THR A 241 -7.10 23.26 0.41
C THR A 241 -8.58 23.34 0.03
N ASN A 242 -8.87 23.29 -1.26
CA ASN A 242 -10.22 23.47 -1.78
C ASN A 242 -10.42 22.81 -3.14
N ARG A 243 -11.68 22.63 -3.48
CA ARG A 243 -12.16 22.01 -4.72
C ARG A 243 -11.82 22.80 -5.99
N ASP A 244 -11.74 24.12 -5.91
CA ASP A 244 -11.57 24.97 -7.10
C ASP A 244 -10.14 24.84 -7.66
N GLY A 245 -9.12 24.77 -6.80
CA GLY A 245 -7.75 24.51 -7.27
C GLY A 245 -7.60 23.16 -7.99
N MET A 246 -8.30 22.13 -7.51
CA MET A 246 -8.32 20.82 -8.19
C MET A 246 -9.07 20.89 -9.52
N ARG A 247 -10.21 21.60 -9.57
CA ARG A 247 -10.94 21.86 -10.81
C ARG A 247 -10.07 22.58 -11.83
N ASP A 248 -9.33 23.61 -11.43
CA ASP A 248 -8.45 24.37 -12.31
C ASP A 248 -7.35 23.50 -12.92
N LEU A 249 -6.80 22.54 -12.16
CA LEU A 249 -5.84 21.57 -12.70
C LEU A 249 -6.50 20.62 -13.71
N LEU A 250 -7.72 20.13 -13.43
CA LEU A 250 -8.44 19.23 -14.33
C LEU A 250 -8.91 19.93 -15.61
N ASP A 251 -9.35 21.19 -15.53
CA ASP A 251 -9.72 22.01 -16.69
C ASP A 251 -8.50 22.28 -17.59
N HIS A 252 -7.33 22.48 -16.97
CA HIS A 252 -6.06 22.56 -17.69
C HIS A 252 -5.70 21.22 -18.35
N ALA A 253 -5.85 20.11 -17.63
CA ALA A 253 -5.62 18.77 -18.16
C ALA A 253 -6.52 18.50 -19.39
N ASP A 254 -7.78 18.95 -19.36
CA ASP A 254 -8.69 18.84 -20.52
C ASP A 254 -8.19 19.67 -21.70
N THR A 255 -7.80 20.92 -21.43
CA THR A 255 -7.30 21.87 -22.45
C THR A 255 -6.11 21.32 -23.22
N ILE A 256 -5.20 20.60 -22.54
CA ILE A 256 -4.01 19.99 -23.18
C ILE A 256 -4.25 18.58 -23.72
N GLY A 257 -5.44 17.99 -23.53
CA GLY A 257 -5.76 16.61 -23.92
C GLY A 257 -5.24 15.53 -22.97
N ALA A 258 -4.81 15.90 -21.76
CA ALA A 258 -4.33 14.97 -20.74
C ALA A 258 -5.46 14.36 -19.90
N LEU A 259 -6.62 15.01 -19.77
CA LEU A 259 -7.69 14.57 -18.88
C LEU A 259 -8.19 13.16 -19.21
N GLU A 260 -8.34 12.82 -20.50
CA GLU A 260 -8.74 11.48 -20.95
C GLU A 260 -7.75 10.36 -20.55
N ARG A 261 -6.53 10.74 -20.16
CA ARG A 261 -5.48 9.83 -19.69
C ARG A 261 -5.42 9.75 -18.17
N VAL A 262 -6.09 10.65 -17.45
CA VAL A 262 -6.13 10.64 -15.98
C VAL A 262 -7.11 9.57 -15.50
N ILE A 263 -6.59 8.44 -15.03
CA ILE A 263 -7.40 7.33 -14.50
C ILE A 263 -7.71 7.47 -13.02
N LEU A 264 -6.93 8.29 -12.31
CA LEU A 264 -7.00 8.43 -10.86
C LEU A 264 -6.44 9.77 -10.37
N VAL A 265 -7.08 10.34 -9.36
CA VAL A 265 -6.55 11.41 -8.51
C VAL A 265 -6.60 10.95 -7.04
N GLU A 266 -5.45 10.62 -6.47
CA GLU A 266 -5.32 10.14 -5.09
C GLU A 266 -5.14 11.29 -4.11
N GLU A 267 -5.84 11.16 -2.98
CA GLU A 267 -5.71 11.98 -1.78
C GLU A 267 -5.47 13.48 -2.08
N PRO A 268 -6.40 14.14 -2.78
CA PRO A 268 -6.21 15.51 -3.23
C PRO A 268 -6.06 16.54 -2.09
N PHE A 269 -6.84 16.40 -1.02
CA PHE A 269 -7.10 17.48 -0.06
C PHE A 269 -6.48 17.29 1.32
N ASP A 270 -6.12 18.41 1.96
CA ASP A 270 -5.57 18.44 3.33
C ASP A 270 -6.63 18.17 4.41
N ASP A 271 -7.87 18.67 4.21
CA ASP A 271 -9.05 18.41 5.04
C ASP A 271 -10.20 17.85 4.17
N PRO A 272 -10.14 16.55 3.81
CA PRO A 272 -11.13 15.93 2.93
C PRO A 272 -12.53 15.85 3.55
N GLU A 273 -12.67 15.99 4.88
CA GLU A 273 -13.97 15.89 5.57
C GLU A 273 -14.97 16.97 5.14
N ARG A 274 -14.48 18.10 4.60
CA ARG A 274 -15.30 19.26 4.26
C ARG A 274 -15.55 19.44 2.77
N ILE A 275 -15.07 18.52 1.94
CA ILE A 275 -15.06 18.69 0.48
C ILE A 275 -15.85 17.58 -0.19
N ASP A 276 -16.93 17.99 -0.85
CA ASP A 276 -17.68 17.15 -1.79
C ASP A 276 -17.11 17.33 -3.20
N ILE A 277 -16.62 16.25 -3.80
CA ILE A 277 -16.01 16.24 -5.14
C ILE A 277 -16.97 15.87 -6.24
N SER A 278 -18.25 15.64 -5.93
CA SER A 278 -19.27 15.28 -6.90
C SER A 278 -19.25 16.22 -8.12
N GLY A 279 -19.30 15.62 -9.31
CA GLY A 279 -19.30 16.35 -10.58
C GLY A 279 -17.94 16.89 -11.05
N LEU A 280 -16.83 16.59 -10.39
CA LEU A 280 -15.50 16.76 -10.99
C LEU A 280 -15.23 15.64 -12.02
N PRO A 281 -14.59 15.94 -13.16
CA PRO A 281 -14.47 15.01 -14.29
C PRO A 281 -13.28 14.04 -14.14
N ALA A 282 -13.08 13.48 -12.94
CA ALA A 282 -12.03 12.51 -12.68
C ALA A 282 -12.48 11.48 -11.64
N ARG A 283 -11.81 10.33 -11.60
CA ARG A 283 -11.99 9.34 -10.53
C ARG A 283 -11.05 9.68 -9.38
N PHE A 284 -11.60 9.89 -8.20
CA PHE A 284 -10.82 10.22 -7.02
C PHE A 284 -10.66 9.01 -6.10
N ALA A 285 -9.43 8.81 -5.62
CA ALA A 285 -9.07 7.77 -4.67
C ALA A 285 -8.82 8.33 -3.27
N ALA A 286 -9.32 7.64 -2.26
CA ALA A 286 -8.97 7.89 -0.87
C ALA A 286 -7.85 6.93 -0.43
N ASP A 287 -6.84 7.45 0.29
CA ASP A 287 -5.74 6.67 0.86
C ASP A 287 -5.50 6.97 2.34
N GLU A 288 -4.78 8.05 2.67
CA GLU A 288 -4.43 8.39 4.06
C GLU A 288 -5.64 8.80 4.88
N SER A 289 -6.72 9.22 4.23
CA SER A 289 -7.95 9.69 4.84
C SER A 289 -8.94 8.57 5.20
N VAL A 290 -8.58 7.30 4.96
CA VAL A 290 -9.42 6.13 5.23
C VAL A 290 -8.72 5.14 6.15
N HIS A 291 -9.33 4.87 7.30
CA HIS A 291 -8.79 3.97 8.32
C HIS A 291 -9.79 2.89 8.78
N THR A 292 -11.06 3.05 8.42
CA THR A 292 -12.16 2.17 8.78
C THR A 292 -13.16 2.08 7.65
N ILE A 293 -14.07 1.11 7.75
CA ILE A 293 -15.20 0.96 6.83
C ILE A 293 -16.15 2.17 6.87
N GLU A 294 -16.24 2.84 8.02
CA GLU A 294 -17.02 4.08 8.12
C GLU A 294 -16.40 5.23 7.33
N ASP A 295 -15.07 5.33 7.32
CA ASP A 295 -14.37 6.30 6.49
C ASP A 295 -14.58 5.99 5.00
N VAL A 296 -14.59 4.71 4.60
CA VAL A 296 -14.89 4.30 3.21
C VAL A 296 -16.29 4.79 2.80
N ARG A 297 -17.31 4.54 3.63
CA ARG A 297 -18.69 5.00 3.36
C ARG A 297 -18.76 6.51 3.19
N ARG A 298 -18.11 7.24 4.10
CA ARG A 298 -18.07 8.71 4.04
C ARG A 298 -17.41 9.21 2.76
N ARG A 299 -16.31 8.60 2.31
CA ARG A 299 -15.64 8.98 1.05
C ARG A 299 -16.52 8.69 -0.16
N ALA A 300 -17.22 7.55 -0.18
CA ALA A 300 -18.19 7.26 -1.24
C ALA A 300 -19.31 8.32 -1.29
N GLU A 301 -19.86 8.73 -0.14
CA GLU A 301 -20.86 9.80 -0.04
C GLU A 301 -20.36 11.15 -0.54
N GLN A 302 -19.05 11.43 -0.41
CA GLN A 302 -18.41 12.64 -0.91
C GLN A 302 -18.06 12.59 -2.41
N GLY A 303 -18.35 11.46 -3.10
CA GLY A 303 -18.12 11.30 -4.53
C GLY A 303 -16.80 10.61 -4.90
N TYR A 304 -16.06 10.04 -3.95
CA TYR A 304 -14.87 9.24 -4.27
C TYR A 304 -15.28 7.96 -4.98
N GLY A 305 -14.63 7.69 -6.11
CA GLY A 305 -14.92 6.53 -6.96
C GLY A 305 -13.86 5.43 -6.88
N ALA A 306 -12.82 5.59 -6.06
CA ALA A 306 -11.75 4.62 -5.90
C ALA A 306 -11.21 4.58 -4.46
N LEU A 307 -10.57 3.46 -4.11
CA LEU A 307 -10.02 3.21 -2.79
C LEU A 307 -8.64 2.56 -2.87
N ALA A 308 -7.66 3.18 -2.20
CA ALA A 308 -6.33 2.60 -2.04
C ALA A 308 -6.35 1.56 -0.90
N ILE A 309 -6.10 0.29 -1.27
CA ILE A 309 -5.99 -0.83 -0.34
C ILE A 309 -4.51 -1.02 0.00
N LYS A 310 -4.21 -1.20 1.29
CA LYS A 310 -2.83 -1.36 1.78
C LYS A 310 -2.70 -2.59 2.68
N PRO A 311 -2.67 -3.83 2.14
CA PRO A 311 -2.53 -5.04 2.95
C PRO A 311 -1.30 -4.99 3.86
N ALA A 312 -0.14 -4.65 3.29
CA ALA A 312 1.11 -4.50 4.03
C ALA A 312 1.26 -3.19 4.83
N GLY A 313 0.27 -2.28 4.75
CA GLY A 313 0.29 -0.99 5.46
C GLY A 313 -0.78 -0.84 6.54
N LYS A 314 -1.89 -1.58 6.44
CA LYS A 314 -3.07 -1.47 7.31
C LYS A 314 -3.58 -2.81 7.83
N THR A 315 -2.84 -3.91 7.64
CA THR A 315 -3.20 -5.33 7.88
C THR A 315 -3.99 -5.97 6.75
N MET A 316 -3.81 -7.28 6.55
CA MET A 316 -4.52 -8.07 5.55
C MET A 316 -5.98 -8.26 5.96
N SER A 317 -6.25 -8.51 7.24
CA SER A 317 -7.63 -8.62 7.76
C SER A 317 -8.47 -7.37 7.44
N LEU A 318 -7.93 -6.17 7.67
CA LEU A 318 -8.64 -4.93 7.33
C LEU A 318 -8.73 -4.70 5.81
N ALA A 319 -7.70 -5.10 5.05
CA ALA A 319 -7.74 -4.97 3.59
C ALA A 319 -8.86 -5.82 2.96
N PHE A 320 -9.14 -7.03 3.45
CA PHE A 320 -10.31 -7.80 3.00
C PHE A 320 -11.63 -7.05 3.27
N GLU A 321 -11.80 -6.48 4.47
CA GLU A 321 -13.00 -5.71 4.81
C GLU A 321 -13.15 -4.46 3.93
N MET A 322 -12.05 -3.75 3.67
CA MET A 322 -12.02 -2.55 2.84
C MET A 322 -12.34 -2.85 1.37
N VAL A 323 -11.78 -3.93 0.82
CA VAL A 323 -12.09 -4.37 -0.56
C VAL A 323 -13.59 -4.67 -0.69
N ARG A 324 -14.15 -5.43 0.27
CA ARG A 324 -15.59 -5.73 0.27
C ARG A 324 -16.41 -4.44 0.29
N ALA A 325 -16.12 -3.54 1.24
CA ALA A 325 -16.86 -2.32 1.42
C ALA A 325 -16.75 -1.38 0.20
N GLY A 326 -15.56 -1.22 -0.37
CA GLY A 326 -15.34 -0.42 -1.57
C GLY A 326 -16.19 -0.92 -2.73
N ASN A 327 -16.16 -2.23 -3.01
CA ASN A 327 -16.94 -2.83 -4.08
C ASN A 327 -18.46 -2.76 -3.85
N GLU A 328 -18.93 -2.97 -2.61
CA GLU A 328 -20.36 -2.81 -2.24
C GLU A 328 -20.86 -1.37 -2.49
N LEU A 329 -19.96 -0.39 -2.41
CA LEU A 329 -20.23 1.03 -2.67
C LEU A 329 -19.93 1.46 -4.11
N GLY A 330 -19.50 0.53 -4.98
CA GLY A 330 -19.16 0.81 -6.38
C GLY A 330 -17.85 1.59 -6.57
N MET A 331 -16.94 1.51 -5.60
CA MET A 331 -15.61 2.11 -5.68
C MET A 331 -14.61 1.13 -6.28
N GLU A 332 -13.74 1.63 -7.16
CA GLU A 332 -12.66 0.85 -7.76
C GLU A 332 -11.50 0.70 -6.76
N CYS A 333 -11.22 -0.53 -6.35
CA CYS A 333 -10.09 -0.81 -5.46
C CYS A 333 -8.80 -0.98 -6.26
N PHE A 334 -7.70 -0.47 -5.73
CA PHE A 334 -6.35 -0.77 -6.22
C PHE A 334 -5.40 -0.89 -5.03
N VAL A 335 -4.16 -1.35 -5.25
CA VAL A 335 -3.21 -1.56 -4.15
C VAL A 335 -2.13 -0.49 -4.14
N ALA A 336 -1.95 0.15 -2.98
CA ALA A 336 -0.90 1.15 -2.77
C ALA A 336 0.20 0.60 -1.86
N ASP A 337 1.37 1.23 -1.92
CA ASP A 337 2.59 0.77 -1.24
C ASP A 337 3.19 1.86 -0.36
N ASN A 338 4.01 1.48 0.62
CA ASN A 338 4.71 2.42 1.50
C ASN A 338 6.19 2.03 1.71
N GLY A 339 6.86 1.66 0.62
CA GLY A 339 8.27 1.23 0.64
C GLY A 339 8.39 -0.19 1.16
N CYS A 340 7.55 -1.11 0.68
CA CYS A 340 7.61 -2.50 1.08
C CYS A 340 8.90 -3.20 0.64
N VAL A 341 9.42 -4.08 1.51
CA VAL A 341 10.40 -5.12 1.14
C VAL A 341 9.71 -6.22 0.30
N PRO A 342 10.45 -7.08 -0.43
CA PRO A 342 9.85 -8.02 -1.39
C PRO A 342 8.72 -8.89 -0.83
N ILE A 343 8.86 -9.44 0.38
CA ILE A 343 7.80 -10.26 1.00
C ILE A 343 6.50 -9.49 1.21
N LEU A 344 6.57 -8.21 1.54
CA LEU A 344 5.40 -7.35 1.71
C LEU A 344 4.82 -6.90 0.36
N VAL A 345 5.66 -6.76 -0.67
CA VAL A 345 5.20 -6.55 -2.05
C VAL A 345 4.36 -7.74 -2.51
N GLU A 346 4.72 -8.98 -2.16
CA GLU A 346 3.93 -10.15 -2.54
C GLU A 346 2.57 -10.25 -1.82
N TRP A 347 2.47 -9.80 -0.57
CA TRP A 347 1.16 -9.64 0.09
C TRP A 347 0.27 -8.64 -0.64
N ASN A 348 0.82 -7.48 -1.00
CA ASN A 348 0.12 -6.47 -1.79
C ASN A 348 -0.30 -7.00 -3.16
N LYS A 349 0.61 -7.69 -3.85
CA LYS A 349 0.41 -8.20 -5.21
C LYS A 349 -0.65 -9.28 -5.26
N ASN A 350 -0.74 -10.15 -4.25
CA ASN A 350 -1.79 -11.16 -4.20
C ASN A 350 -3.19 -10.54 -4.19
N ILE A 351 -3.38 -9.37 -3.57
CA ILE A 351 -4.64 -8.62 -3.65
C ILE A 351 -4.77 -7.94 -5.01
N ALA A 352 -3.75 -7.23 -5.48
CA ALA A 352 -3.82 -6.53 -6.78
C ALA A 352 -4.13 -7.47 -7.95
N ALA A 353 -3.61 -8.70 -7.90
CA ALA A 353 -3.80 -9.74 -8.90
C ALA A 353 -5.20 -10.37 -8.89
N ARG A 354 -6.00 -10.06 -7.85
CA ARG A 354 -7.34 -10.63 -7.59
C ARG A 354 -8.47 -9.62 -7.64
N LEU A 355 -8.12 -8.35 -7.63
CA LEU A 355 -9.06 -7.28 -7.93
C LEU A 355 -9.43 -7.31 -9.43
N PRO A 356 -10.59 -6.74 -9.81
CA PRO A 356 -10.92 -6.49 -11.21
C PRO A 356 -9.83 -5.69 -11.93
N ALA A 357 -9.83 -5.75 -13.26
CA ALA A 357 -8.93 -4.90 -14.03
C ALA A 357 -9.27 -3.44 -13.73
N PHE A 358 -8.26 -2.63 -13.43
CA PHE A 358 -8.52 -1.23 -13.08
C PHE A 358 -8.98 -0.48 -14.34
N PRO A 359 -9.99 0.39 -14.27
CA PRO A 359 -10.54 1.02 -15.47
C PRO A 359 -9.49 1.72 -16.34
N GLY A 360 -9.48 1.39 -17.64
CA GLY A 360 -8.51 1.87 -18.63
C GLY A 360 -7.28 0.97 -18.82
N LEU A 361 -7.07 -0.02 -17.94
CA LEU A 361 -5.92 -0.93 -17.97
C LEU A 361 -6.28 -2.35 -18.39
N VAL A 362 -5.32 -3.00 -19.03
CA VAL A 362 -5.29 -4.46 -19.14
C VAL A 362 -4.62 -5.00 -17.89
N GLY A 363 -5.42 -5.34 -16.87
CA GLY A 363 -4.95 -5.97 -15.65
C GLY A 363 -5.14 -5.13 -14.37
N GLY A 364 -4.53 -5.60 -13.28
CA GLY A 364 -4.57 -4.93 -11.98
C GLY A 364 -3.65 -3.71 -11.91
N LEU A 365 -3.79 -2.92 -10.85
CA LEU A 365 -2.98 -1.72 -10.59
C LEU A 365 -2.35 -1.82 -9.19
N MET A 366 -1.03 -1.66 -9.11
CA MET A 366 -0.31 -1.66 -7.83
C MET A 366 0.90 -0.72 -7.81
N GLU A 367 1.04 0.04 -6.73
CA GLU A 367 2.29 0.76 -6.44
C GLU A 367 3.39 -0.20 -5.96
N SER A 368 4.64 0.06 -6.37
CA SER A 368 5.79 -0.66 -5.82
C SER A 368 6.97 0.29 -5.73
N ASN A 369 7.23 0.80 -4.52
CA ASN A 369 8.29 1.79 -4.32
C ASN A 369 9.64 1.15 -3.98
N GLY A 370 9.65 -0.14 -3.61
CA GLY A 370 10.87 -0.84 -3.16
C GLY A 370 12.06 -0.75 -4.12
N PRO A 371 11.91 -1.15 -5.40
CA PRO A 371 13.02 -1.14 -6.37
C PRO A 371 13.73 0.20 -6.53
N GLU A 372 12.98 1.31 -6.42
CA GLU A 372 13.50 2.67 -6.60
C GLU A 372 14.16 3.26 -5.34
N ASN A 373 13.92 2.65 -4.17
CA ASN A 373 14.28 3.23 -2.89
C ASN A 373 15.32 2.41 -2.12
N TYR A 374 15.38 1.09 -2.27
CA TYR A 374 16.36 0.26 -1.54
C TYR A 374 17.67 0.09 -2.32
N GLY A 375 18.81 0.39 -1.66
CA GLY A 375 20.14 0.14 -2.25
C GLY A 375 20.53 -1.34 -2.28
N THR A 376 19.73 -2.19 -1.64
CA THR A 376 19.95 -3.62 -1.43
C THR A 376 18.84 -4.47 -2.06
N TRP A 377 18.02 -3.89 -2.94
CA TRP A 377 16.86 -4.55 -3.53
C TRP A 377 17.20 -5.91 -4.18
N ASP A 378 18.26 -5.96 -4.98
CA ASP A 378 18.69 -7.20 -5.64
C ASP A 378 19.13 -8.28 -4.65
N ARG A 379 19.75 -7.89 -3.53
CA ARG A 379 20.07 -8.82 -2.44
C ARG A 379 18.79 -9.39 -1.83
N MET A 380 17.83 -8.52 -1.50
CA MET A 380 16.56 -8.97 -0.92
C MET A 380 15.77 -9.89 -1.85
N LEU A 381 15.82 -9.66 -3.18
CA LEU A 381 15.23 -10.58 -4.15
C LEU A 381 15.96 -11.92 -4.22
N SER A 382 17.30 -11.92 -4.13
CA SER A 382 18.08 -13.17 -4.10
C SER A 382 17.88 -14.00 -2.82
N GLU A 383 17.51 -13.34 -1.72
CA GLU A 383 17.18 -13.96 -0.43
C GLU A 383 15.70 -14.34 -0.32
N TYR A 384 14.87 -13.99 -1.31
CA TYR A 384 13.45 -14.33 -1.34
C TYR A 384 13.26 -15.85 -1.43
N PRO A 385 12.21 -16.45 -0.84
CA PRO A 385 12.01 -17.90 -0.86
C PRO A 385 12.00 -18.54 -2.25
N ILE A 386 11.50 -17.81 -3.25
CA ILE A 386 11.45 -18.24 -4.66
C ILE A 386 12.21 -17.20 -5.50
N PRO A 387 13.56 -17.17 -5.43
CA PRO A 387 14.35 -16.05 -5.94
C PRO A 387 14.34 -15.94 -7.48
N ASP A 388 14.02 -17.04 -8.17
CA ASP A 388 13.89 -17.11 -9.63
C ASP A 388 12.44 -16.89 -10.11
N GLY A 389 11.52 -16.52 -9.21
CA GLY A 389 10.12 -16.25 -9.56
C GLY A 389 10.00 -15.13 -10.61
N SER A 390 9.39 -15.44 -11.76
CA SER A 390 9.23 -14.49 -12.87
C SER A 390 8.44 -13.23 -12.49
N TRP A 391 7.58 -13.35 -11.48
CA TRP A 391 6.75 -12.26 -10.95
C TRP A 391 7.51 -11.29 -10.04
N LEU A 392 8.75 -11.58 -9.61
CA LEU A 392 9.47 -10.72 -8.66
C LEU A 392 9.93 -9.40 -9.25
N ARG A 393 10.11 -9.34 -10.58
CA ARG A 393 10.52 -8.13 -11.29
C ARG A 393 9.49 -7.79 -12.35
N PRO A 394 9.10 -6.52 -12.49
CA PRO A 394 8.23 -6.13 -13.57
C PRO A 394 8.95 -6.24 -14.92
N VAL A 395 8.18 -6.56 -15.96
CA VAL A 395 8.61 -6.60 -17.36
C VAL A 395 7.64 -5.75 -18.17
N ASP A 396 8.17 -4.77 -18.89
CA ASP A 396 7.40 -3.80 -19.68
C ASP A 396 6.31 -3.11 -18.83
N GLY A 397 6.72 -2.56 -17.68
CA GLY A 397 5.85 -1.81 -16.78
C GLY A 397 4.87 -2.62 -15.93
N ALA A 398 4.89 -3.96 -15.98
CA ALA A 398 3.96 -4.80 -15.22
C ALA A 398 4.64 -6.02 -14.58
N PHE A 399 4.15 -6.43 -13.40
CA PHE A 399 4.39 -7.79 -12.93
C PHE A 399 3.59 -8.76 -13.81
N ARG A 400 4.26 -9.74 -14.43
CA ARG A 400 3.64 -10.78 -15.24
C ARG A 400 3.33 -11.99 -14.37
N LEU A 401 2.05 -12.36 -14.33
CA LEU A 401 1.53 -13.37 -13.42
C LEU A 401 0.96 -14.51 -14.24
N ASP A 402 1.46 -15.71 -13.99
CA ASP A 402 0.99 -16.93 -14.64
C ASP A 402 0.43 -17.91 -13.61
N GLU A 403 0.05 -19.10 -14.06
CA GLU A 403 -0.44 -20.15 -13.18
C GLU A 403 0.57 -20.55 -12.09
N THR A 404 1.88 -20.38 -12.32
CA THR A 404 2.90 -20.67 -11.32
C THR A 404 2.91 -19.63 -10.20
N TYR A 405 2.65 -18.36 -10.51
CA TYR A 405 2.45 -17.32 -9.51
C TYR A 405 1.28 -17.65 -8.57
N TYR A 406 0.13 -18.01 -9.14
CA TYR A 406 -1.06 -18.31 -8.35
C TYR A 406 -0.91 -19.59 -7.55
N ALA A 407 -0.30 -20.64 -8.11
CA ALA A 407 -0.02 -21.87 -7.39
C ALA A 407 0.95 -21.65 -6.21
N ALA A 408 1.95 -20.78 -6.37
CA ALA A 408 2.89 -20.43 -5.30
C ALA A 408 2.38 -19.31 -4.38
N SER A 409 1.29 -18.62 -4.74
CA SER A 409 0.81 -17.40 -4.08
C SER A 409 1.90 -16.34 -3.93
N GLY A 410 2.73 -16.20 -4.95
CA GLY A 410 3.91 -15.32 -4.93
C GLY A 410 5.03 -15.77 -4.01
N GLY A 411 4.88 -16.87 -3.25
CA GLY A 411 5.86 -17.40 -2.30
C GLY A 411 5.60 -17.04 -0.83
N ILE A 412 4.46 -16.42 -0.50
CA ILE A 412 4.19 -15.91 0.86
C ILE A 412 4.06 -17.01 1.94
N PHE A 413 3.77 -18.25 1.54
CA PHE A 413 3.65 -19.40 2.45
C PHE A 413 5.00 -20.05 2.75
N GLU A 414 6.04 -19.73 1.97
CA GLU A 414 7.38 -20.25 2.17
C GLU A 414 8.11 -19.46 3.27
N PRO A 415 8.85 -20.12 4.17
CA PRO A 415 9.54 -19.44 5.27
C PRO A 415 10.69 -18.57 4.73
N PRO A 416 10.68 -17.26 4.97
CA PRO A 416 11.72 -16.37 4.46
C PRO A 416 12.96 -16.44 5.35
N GLN A 417 13.91 -17.30 4.97
CA GLN A 417 15.04 -17.71 5.81
C GLN A 417 15.87 -16.54 6.38
N SER A 418 16.07 -15.48 5.58
CA SER A 418 16.79 -14.27 5.99
C SER A 418 16.16 -13.54 7.18
N TYR A 419 14.85 -13.71 7.40
CA TYR A 419 14.15 -13.19 8.56
C TYR A 419 14.01 -14.24 9.66
N THR A 420 13.68 -15.48 9.31
CA THR A 420 13.44 -16.52 10.32
C THR A 420 14.69 -16.89 11.10
N SER A 421 15.89 -16.73 10.53
CA SER A 421 17.16 -16.98 11.23
C SER A 421 17.46 -16.01 12.37
N LEU A 422 16.72 -14.90 12.47
CA LEU A 422 16.87 -13.93 13.57
C LEU A 422 16.14 -14.37 14.83
N LEU A 423 15.10 -15.20 14.69
CA LEU A 423 14.29 -15.72 15.78
C LEU A 423 15.04 -16.82 16.55
N ARG A 424 14.71 -17.00 17.83
CA ARG A 424 15.34 -17.99 18.70
C ARG A 424 14.48 -19.23 18.80
N ASP A 425 15.07 -20.42 18.77
CA ASP A 425 14.33 -21.70 18.86
C ASP A 425 13.39 -21.79 20.08
#